data_AF-A0A8K0U017-F1
#
_entry.id   AF-A0A8K0U017-F1
#
_cell.length_a   1.000
_cell.length_b   1.000
_cell.length_c   1.000
_cell.angle_alpha   90.00
_cell.angle_beta   90.00
_cell.angle_gamma   90.00
#
_symmetry.space_group_name_H-M   'P 1'
#
loop_
_entity.id
_entity.type
_entity.pdbx_description
1 polymer ?
#
loop_
_entity_poly.entity_id
_entity_poly.type
_entity_poly.pdbx_seq_one_letter_code
_entity_poly.pdbx_strand_id
1 'polypeptide(L)'
;MDPFEVRMQFLGLLRKLNAKQESIQRVVGYALKYFSRCGEDLWECVVEECQKGSINHRINILYFLDSLCESSLLAKAHQPPPPPSESSSKKKPNRQAKRTVTTSFYVDYVSRDLAQIIEYVVPVGRLGLPNLTSTKQILENWRTKRVIDPQRVDEVMHILFTRQSQATDPSSAAPPSSSSSSSTTIHVPSNHKGGDTHLSRGEIFKRIEEDRERHKRLRERRWVQAQAQAQAPFQPTHPSSTSTPSTSSQVPSYNPYSLASFLPLSDTENTDLALDIEFENEWEATSEWNEDDVEAVVEEKELCFPYLRKKGEGEEGGGEEPMDLS
;
A
#
# COMPACT_ATOMS: atom_id res chain seq x y z
N MET A 1 28.28 -4.14 -8.08
CA MET A 1 27.92 -5.14 -7.06
C MET A 1 27.74 -6.45 -7.77
N ASP A 2 28.49 -7.46 -7.34
CA ASP A 2 28.30 -8.83 -7.80
C ASP A 2 27.01 -9.43 -7.18
N PRO A 3 26.50 -10.55 -7.72
CA PRO A 3 25.25 -11.15 -7.24
C PRO A 3 25.26 -11.54 -5.76
N PHE A 4 26.40 -11.98 -5.21
CA PHE A 4 26.50 -12.39 -3.80
C PHE A 4 26.40 -11.17 -2.87
N GLU A 5 27.07 -10.07 -3.21
CA GLU A 5 26.97 -8.81 -2.50
C GLU A 5 25.53 -8.28 -2.52
N VAL A 6 24.87 -8.34 -3.68
CA VAL A 6 23.46 -7.93 -3.85
C VAL A 6 22.54 -8.74 -2.94
N ARG A 7 22.69 -10.08 -2.94
CA ARG A 7 21.94 -10.98 -2.07
C ARG A 7 22.13 -10.66 -0.59
N MET A 8 23.38 -10.48 -0.15
CA MET A 8 23.70 -10.23 1.26
C MET A 8 23.11 -8.91 1.75
N GLN A 9 23.24 -7.85 0.95
CA GLN A 9 22.65 -6.55 1.28
C GLN A 9 21.13 -6.61 1.29
N PHE A 10 20.51 -7.28 0.31
CA PHE A 10 19.07 -7.45 0.26
C PHE A 10 18.53 -8.18 1.49
N LEU A 11 19.15 -9.29 1.89
CA LEU A 11 18.82 -10.00 3.13
C LEU A 11 18.97 -9.11 4.36
N GLY A 12 19.99 -8.27 4.41
CA GLY A 12 20.19 -7.28 5.47
C GLY A 12 19.05 -6.26 5.56
N LEU A 13 18.51 -5.82 4.42
CA LEU A 13 17.34 -4.94 4.36
C LEU A 13 16.06 -5.69 4.75
N LEU A 14 15.88 -6.90 4.22
CA LEU A 14 14.68 -7.70 4.40
C LEU A 14 14.51 -8.12 5.87
N ARG A 15 15.57 -8.55 6.57
CA ARG A 15 15.51 -8.88 8.01
C ARG A 15 15.15 -7.71 8.91
N LYS A 16 15.38 -6.47 8.46
CA LYS A 16 15.05 -5.23 9.18
C LYS A 16 13.70 -4.65 8.76
N LEU A 17 12.99 -5.30 7.83
CA LEU A 17 11.70 -4.88 7.33
C LEU A 17 10.68 -4.76 8.48
N ASN A 18 10.01 -3.61 8.51
CA ASN A 18 8.96 -3.25 9.46
C ASN A 18 7.86 -2.43 8.75
N ALA A 19 6.85 -2.00 9.49
CA ALA A 19 5.66 -1.34 8.94
C ALA A 19 5.89 0.08 8.37
N LYS A 20 7.05 0.72 8.59
CA LYS A 20 7.33 2.08 8.13
C LYS A 20 7.45 2.15 6.60
N GLN A 21 6.96 3.23 5.97
CA GLN A 21 7.08 3.44 4.51
C GLN A 21 8.51 3.30 4.03
N GLU A 22 9.42 3.99 4.71
CA GLU A 22 10.81 4.10 4.30
C GLU A 22 11.49 2.73 4.31
N SER A 23 11.12 1.88 5.28
CA SER A 23 11.59 0.50 5.33
C SER A 23 11.11 -0.29 4.13
N ILE A 24 9.82 -0.20 3.78
CA ILE A 24 9.23 -0.91 2.64
C ILE A 24 9.82 -0.41 1.33
N GLN A 25 9.81 0.91 1.10
CA GLN A 25 10.29 1.53 -0.14
C GLN A 25 11.78 1.29 -0.38
N ARG A 26 12.60 1.26 0.67
CA ARG A 26 14.01 0.91 0.55
C ARG A 26 14.20 -0.51 0.01
N VAL A 27 13.43 -1.48 0.49
CA VAL A 27 13.50 -2.88 0.00
C VAL A 27 12.95 -2.98 -1.43
N VAL A 28 11.82 -2.33 -1.72
CA VAL A 28 11.21 -2.29 -3.07
C VAL A 28 12.17 -1.69 -4.10
N GLY A 29 12.73 -0.52 -3.81
CA GLY A 29 13.67 0.15 -4.70
C GLY A 29 14.92 -0.70 -4.96
N TYR A 30 15.43 -1.38 -3.93
CA TYR A 30 16.55 -2.30 -4.08
C TYR A 30 16.19 -3.51 -4.97
N ALA A 31 15.03 -4.13 -4.73
CA ALA A 31 14.56 -5.29 -5.48
C ALA A 31 14.39 -4.97 -6.98
N LEU A 32 13.78 -3.83 -7.31
CA LEU A 32 13.56 -3.41 -8.70
C LEU A 32 14.87 -3.01 -9.38
N LYS A 33 15.76 -2.31 -8.67
CA LYS A 33 17.07 -1.89 -9.21
C LYS A 33 17.90 -3.07 -9.70
N TYR A 34 17.87 -4.20 -9.00
CA TYR A 34 18.68 -5.39 -9.32
C TYR A 34 17.88 -6.54 -9.97
N PHE A 35 16.60 -6.32 -10.31
CA PHE A 35 15.73 -7.36 -10.87
C PHE A 35 16.32 -8.04 -12.11
N SER A 36 16.84 -7.27 -13.07
CA SER A 36 17.32 -7.80 -14.35
C SER A 36 18.48 -8.80 -14.25
N ARG A 37 19.25 -8.75 -13.15
CA ARG A 37 20.41 -9.63 -12.92
C ARG A 37 20.16 -10.67 -11.84
N CYS A 38 19.44 -10.29 -10.78
CA CYS A 38 19.33 -11.08 -9.56
C CYS A 38 17.88 -11.34 -9.14
N GLY A 39 16.88 -11.01 -9.96
CA GLY A 39 15.47 -11.03 -9.55
C GLY A 39 14.98 -12.38 -9.01
N GLU A 40 15.44 -13.49 -9.57
CA GLU A 40 15.10 -14.85 -9.10
C GLU A 40 15.76 -15.18 -7.75
N ASP A 41 17.07 -14.91 -7.59
CA ASP A 41 17.79 -15.10 -6.33
C ASP A 41 17.26 -14.19 -5.20
N LEU A 42 16.88 -12.96 -5.53
CA LEU A 42 16.23 -12.05 -4.60
C LEU A 42 14.84 -12.56 -4.21
N TRP A 43 14.10 -13.16 -5.14
CA TRP A 43 12.82 -13.78 -4.86
C TRP A 43 12.95 -14.98 -3.91
N GLU A 44 13.93 -15.85 -4.13
CA GLU A 44 14.23 -16.95 -3.21
C GLU A 44 14.50 -16.44 -1.78
N CYS A 45 15.23 -15.34 -1.65
CA CYS A 45 15.46 -14.69 -0.35
C CYS A 45 14.14 -14.22 0.30
N VAL A 46 13.19 -13.70 -0.48
CA VAL A 46 11.88 -13.28 0.03
C VAL A 46 11.10 -14.47 0.56
N VAL A 47 11.03 -15.55 -0.21
CA VAL A 47 10.30 -16.77 0.19
C VAL A 47 10.94 -17.41 1.43
N GLU A 48 12.27 -17.48 1.48
CA GLU A 48 13.02 -18.03 2.62
C GLU A 48 12.79 -17.21 3.91
N GLU A 49 12.89 -15.88 3.85
CA GLU A 49 12.62 -15.00 5.01
C GLU A 49 11.13 -15.05 5.42
N CYS A 50 10.20 -15.24 4.48
CA CYS A 50 8.79 -15.46 4.78
C CYS A 50 8.57 -16.78 5.53
N GLN A 51 9.26 -17.85 5.14
CA GLN A 51 9.15 -19.15 5.79
C GLN A 51 9.68 -19.13 7.24
N LYS A 52 10.88 -18.56 7.45
CA LYS A 52 11.56 -18.59 8.77
C LYS A 52 11.18 -17.44 9.72
N GLY A 53 10.60 -16.37 9.19
CA GLY A 53 10.24 -15.19 9.97
C GLY A 53 9.14 -15.45 11.01
N SER A 54 9.07 -14.63 12.06
CA SER A 54 7.96 -14.63 13.01
C SER A 54 6.65 -14.18 12.36
N ILE A 55 5.49 -14.46 12.97
CA ILE A 55 4.19 -14.08 12.43
C ILE A 55 4.08 -12.58 12.08
N ASN A 56 4.69 -11.72 12.89
CA ASN A 56 4.77 -10.28 12.67
C ASN A 56 5.68 -9.93 11.49
N HIS A 57 6.80 -10.65 11.32
CA HIS A 57 7.67 -10.42 10.17
C HIS A 57 7.02 -10.85 8.86
N ARG A 58 6.29 -11.97 8.87
CA ARG A 58 5.60 -12.49 7.68
C ARG A 58 4.55 -11.52 7.15
N ILE A 59 3.77 -10.88 8.02
CA ILE A 59 2.82 -9.85 7.59
C ILE A 59 3.55 -8.60 7.07
N ASN A 60 4.70 -8.21 7.64
CA ASN A 60 5.53 -7.15 7.07
C ASN A 60 5.97 -7.48 5.63
N ILE A 61 6.37 -8.73 5.37
CA ILE A 61 6.71 -9.20 4.02
C ILE A 61 5.50 -9.07 3.09
N LEU A 62 4.29 -9.44 3.52
CA LEU A 62 3.10 -9.30 2.68
C LEU A 62 2.81 -7.85 2.27
N TYR A 63 2.94 -6.89 3.21
CA TYR A 63 2.81 -5.46 2.88
C TYR A 63 3.95 -4.94 1.99
N PHE A 64 5.15 -5.51 2.12
CA PHE A 64 6.24 -5.24 1.18
C PHE A 64 5.89 -5.76 -0.22
N LEU A 65 5.35 -6.98 -0.33
CA LEU A 65 4.93 -7.57 -1.60
C LEU A 65 3.83 -6.77 -2.28
N ASP A 66 2.88 -6.24 -1.51
CA ASP A 66 1.85 -5.33 -2.00
C ASP A 66 2.47 -4.12 -2.70
N SER A 67 3.37 -3.41 -2.01
CA SER A 67 4.08 -2.27 -2.59
C SER A 67 5.02 -2.66 -3.74
N LEU A 68 5.63 -3.86 -3.70
CA LEU A 68 6.52 -4.36 -4.75
C LEU A 68 5.74 -4.64 -6.03
N CYS A 69 4.55 -5.21 -5.93
CA CYS A 69 3.69 -5.48 -7.09
C CYS A 69 3.20 -4.17 -7.73
N GLU A 70 2.71 -3.22 -6.94
CA GLU A 70 2.31 -1.89 -7.44
C GLU A 70 3.49 -1.21 -8.17
N SER A 71 4.68 -1.21 -7.56
CA SER A 71 5.87 -0.60 -8.15
C SER A 71 6.37 -1.34 -9.40
N SER A 72 6.22 -2.67 -9.43
CA SER A 72 6.56 -3.51 -10.59
C SER A 72 5.66 -3.20 -11.79
N LEU A 73 4.36 -3.03 -11.56
CA LEU A 73 3.39 -2.67 -12.60
C LEU A 73 3.64 -1.25 -13.12
N LEU A 74 3.91 -0.29 -12.22
CA LEU A 74 4.31 1.06 -12.60
C LEU A 74 5.60 1.05 -13.42
N ALA A 75 6.64 0.33 -12.98
CA ALA A 75 7.89 0.22 -13.73
C ALA A 75 7.70 -0.38 -15.12
N LYS A 76 6.79 -1.37 -15.26
CA LYS A 76 6.42 -1.96 -16.56
C LYS A 76 5.72 -0.95 -17.46
N ALA A 77 4.81 -0.13 -16.94
CA ALA A 77 4.10 0.88 -17.71
C ALA A 77 5.02 1.97 -18.27
N HIS A 78 6.13 2.26 -17.59
CA HIS A 78 7.13 3.24 -18.02
C HIS A 78 8.19 2.67 -18.97
N GLN A 79 8.16 1.37 -19.30
CA GLN A 79 9.09 0.83 -20.29
C GLN A 79 8.66 1.25 -21.71
N PRO A 80 9.59 1.79 -22.53
CA PRO A 80 9.27 2.14 -23.90
C PRO A 80 8.81 0.89 -24.68
N PRO A 81 7.80 1.02 -25.57
CA PRO A 81 7.34 -0.09 -26.38
C PRO A 81 8.51 -0.69 -27.17
N PRO A 82 8.55 -2.02 -27.35
CA PRO A 82 9.62 -2.65 -28.12
C PRO A 82 9.63 -2.08 -29.54
N PRO A 83 10.83 -1.88 -30.14
CA PRO A 83 10.93 -1.37 -31.50
C PRO A 83 10.12 -2.25 -32.46
N PRO A 84 9.43 -1.67 -33.45
CA PRO A 84 8.70 -2.45 -34.44
C PRO A 84 9.67 -3.41 -35.12
N SER A 85 9.38 -4.70 -35.01
CA SER A 85 10.15 -5.73 -35.70
C SER A 85 10.03 -5.49 -37.20
N GLU A 86 11.11 -5.00 -37.84
CA GLU A 86 11.24 -5.01 -39.29
C GLU A 86 11.10 -6.47 -39.78
N SER A 87 9.91 -6.80 -40.27
CA SER A 87 9.61 -8.11 -40.84
C SER A 87 9.20 -7.97 -42.30
N SER A 88 10.03 -7.29 -43.09
CA SER A 88 10.05 -7.43 -44.55
C SER A 88 10.89 -8.66 -44.94
N SER A 89 10.48 -9.85 -44.51
CA SER A 89 11.00 -11.10 -45.06
C SER A 89 10.00 -12.23 -44.86
N LYS A 90 9.32 -12.60 -45.95
CA LYS A 90 8.47 -13.78 -46.09
C LYS A 90 9.24 -15.05 -45.69
N LYS A 91 9.20 -15.44 -44.41
CA LYS A 91 9.56 -16.78 -43.96
C LYS A 91 8.41 -17.36 -43.14
N LYS A 92 8.07 -18.61 -43.46
CA LYS A 92 6.94 -19.42 -43.00
C LYS A 92 6.72 -19.33 -41.47
N PRO A 93 5.48 -19.44 -40.98
CA PRO A 93 5.20 -19.42 -39.55
C PRO A 93 5.73 -20.72 -38.92
N ASN A 94 6.89 -20.65 -38.28
CA ASN A 94 7.35 -21.74 -37.43
C ASN A 94 6.50 -21.72 -36.15
N ARG A 95 5.86 -22.84 -35.81
CA ARG A 95 4.97 -23.06 -34.65
C ARG A 95 5.70 -23.01 -33.28
N GLN A 96 6.82 -22.30 -33.21
CA GLN A 96 7.53 -21.93 -31.99
C GLN A 96 7.62 -20.42 -31.96
N ALA A 97 6.46 -19.78 -31.77
CA ALA A 97 6.42 -18.43 -31.24
C ALA A 97 7.05 -18.50 -29.85
N LYS A 98 8.35 -18.20 -29.78
CA LYS A 98 9.09 -17.91 -28.56
C LYS A 98 8.29 -16.82 -27.87
N ARG A 99 7.42 -17.21 -26.93
CA ARG A 99 6.60 -16.32 -26.11
C ARG A 99 7.55 -15.27 -25.57
N THR A 100 7.50 -14.07 -26.12
CA THR A 100 8.14 -12.90 -25.53
C THR A 100 7.44 -12.72 -24.20
N VAL A 101 7.97 -13.37 -23.15
CA VAL A 101 7.42 -13.27 -21.81
C VAL A 101 7.58 -11.81 -21.45
N THR A 102 6.47 -11.07 -21.47
CA THR A 102 6.39 -9.72 -20.95
C THR A 102 6.48 -9.83 -19.43
N THR A 103 7.71 -9.96 -18.92
CA THR A 103 7.97 -10.19 -17.49
C THR A 103 7.38 -9.05 -16.69
N SER A 104 6.39 -9.32 -15.84
CA SER A 104 5.76 -8.31 -14.98
C SER A 104 6.58 -8.09 -13.71
N PHE A 105 7.91 -8.06 -13.85
CA PHE A 105 8.88 -8.10 -12.76
C PHE A 105 8.54 -9.18 -11.73
N TYR A 106 8.32 -8.79 -10.48
CA TYR A 106 8.02 -9.71 -9.37
C TYR A 106 6.56 -10.18 -9.34
N VAL A 107 5.65 -9.55 -10.08
CA VAL A 107 4.21 -9.94 -10.09
C VAL A 107 4.04 -11.39 -10.54
N ASP A 108 4.84 -11.82 -11.53
CA ASP A 108 4.79 -13.19 -12.03
C ASP A 108 5.23 -14.21 -10.95
N TYR A 109 6.22 -13.85 -10.12
CA TYR A 109 6.68 -14.69 -9.02
C TYR A 109 5.69 -14.73 -7.86
N VAL A 110 5.12 -13.58 -7.48
CA VAL A 110 4.08 -13.49 -6.45
C VAL A 110 2.86 -14.31 -6.87
N SER A 111 2.42 -14.19 -8.12
CA SER A 111 1.28 -14.95 -8.65
C SER A 111 1.53 -16.46 -8.61
N ARG A 112 2.74 -16.91 -8.98
CA ARG A 112 3.14 -18.32 -8.95
C ARG A 112 3.11 -18.90 -7.53
N ASP A 113 3.69 -18.20 -6.57
CA ASP A 113 3.92 -18.71 -5.21
C ASP A 113 2.90 -18.18 -4.18
N LEU A 114 1.81 -17.56 -4.65
CA LEU A 114 0.82 -16.87 -3.81
C LEU A 114 0.28 -17.76 -2.69
N ALA A 115 -0.15 -18.98 -3.04
CA ALA A 115 -0.71 -19.92 -2.07
C ALA A 115 0.29 -20.27 -0.95
N GLN A 116 1.56 -20.46 -1.31
CA GLN A 116 2.63 -20.78 -0.36
C GLN A 116 2.94 -19.60 0.57
N ILE A 117 3.03 -18.39 0.02
CA ILE A 117 3.26 -17.17 0.81
C ILE A 117 2.11 -16.97 1.81
N ILE A 118 0.86 -17.12 1.36
CA ILE A 118 -0.30 -16.96 2.23
C ILE A 118 -0.34 -18.03 3.33
N GLU A 119 0.10 -19.26 3.06
CA GLU A 119 0.23 -20.29 4.08
C GLU A 119 1.27 -19.94 5.16
N TYR A 120 2.37 -19.28 4.78
CA TYR A 120 3.33 -18.77 5.75
C TYR A 120 2.76 -17.60 6.55
N VAL A 121 2.10 -16.64 5.89
CA VAL A 121 1.58 -15.42 6.55
C VAL A 121 0.39 -15.73 7.47
N VAL A 122 -0.49 -16.64 7.06
CA VAL A 122 -1.68 -17.07 7.79
C VAL A 122 -1.61 -18.59 7.96
N PRO A 123 -0.74 -19.10 8.85
CA PRO A 123 -0.68 -20.52 9.13
C PRO A 123 -1.98 -20.98 9.80
N VAL A 124 -2.27 -22.28 9.67
CA VAL A 124 -3.46 -22.89 10.30
C VAL A 124 -3.40 -22.75 11.83
N GLY A 125 -4.56 -22.50 12.44
CA GLY A 125 -4.71 -22.34 13.89
C GLY A 125 -4.63 -20.89 14.38
N ARG A 126 -4.55 -20.72 15.70
CA ARG A 126 -4.68 -19.40 16.36
C ARG A 126 -3.56 -18.41 16.00
N LEU A 127 -2.37 -18.90 15.67
CA LEU A 127 -1.22 -18.06 15.34
C LEU A 127 -1.43 -17.24 14.06
N GLY A 128 -2.21 -17.71 13.08
CA GLY A 128 -2.48 -16.98 11.85
C GLY A 128 -3.57 -15.92 11.96
N LEU A 129 -4.45 -16.02 12.97
CA LEU A 129 -5.61 -15.14 13.11
C LEU A 129 -5.28 -13.63 13.14
N PRO A 130 -4.20 -13.17 13.81
CA PRO A 130 -3.83 -11.74 13.80
C PRO A 130 -3.51 -11.17 12.43
N ASN A 131 -3.19 -12.02 11.45
CA ASN A 131 -2.85 -11.61 10.08
C ASN A 131 -4.03 -11.78 9.12
N LEU A 132 -5.08 -12.49 9.51
CA LEU A 132 -6.16 -12.89 8.61
C LEU A 132 -6.87 -11.69 7.97
N THR A 133 -7.29 -10.72 8.76
CA THR A 133 -8.06 -9.55 8.28
C THR A 133 -7.26 -8.73 7.29
N SER A 134 -6.02 -8.37 7.65
CA SER A 134 -5.11 -7.62 6.78
C SER A 134 -4.80 -8.39 5.48
N THR A 135 -4.58 -9.70 5.58
CA THR A 135 -4.31 -10.56 4.42
C THR A 135 -5.50 -10.57 3.47
N LYS A 136 -6.74 -10.74 3.97
CA LYS A 136 -7.95 -10.68 3.16
C LYS A 136 -8.10 -9.34 2.45
N GLN A 137 -7.84 -8.23 3.17
CA GLN A 137 -7.91 -6.90 2.58
C GLN A 137 -6.91 -6.71 1.44
N ILE A 138 -5.66 -7.17 1.61
CA ILE A 138 -4.64 -7.10 0.54
C ILE A 138 -5.05 -7.96 -0.66
N LEU A 139 -5.55 -9.18 -0.43
CA LEU A 139 -6.02 -10.05 -1.51
C LEU A 139 -7.19 -9.44 -2.27
N GLU A 140 -8.20 -8.87 -1.57
CA GLU A 140 -9.32 -8.20 -2.23
C GLU A 140 -8.85 -6.98 -3.04
N ASN A 141 -7.88 -6.23 -2.52
CA ASN A 141 -7.27 -5.13 -3.25
C ASN A 141 -6.55 -5.62 -4.52
N TRP A 142 -5.76 -6.69 -4.45
CA TRP A 142 -5.09 -7.28 -5.61
C TRP A 142 -6.07 -7.81 -6.64
N ARG A 143 -7.19 -8.39 -6.20
CA ARG A 143 -8.28 -8.85 -7.05
C ARG A 143 -8.97 -7.69 -7.77
N THR A 144 -9.40 -6.67 -7.02
CA THR A 144 -10.14 -5.51 -7.54
C THR A 144 -9.29 -4.69 -8.50
N LYS A 145 -8.03 -4.43 -8.13
CA LYS A 145 -7.07 -3.69 -8.97
C LYS A 145 -6.44 -4.56 -10.08
N ARG A 146 -6.77 -5.86 -10.15
CA ARG A 146 -6.18 -6.84 -11.08
C ARG A 146 -4.65 -6.85 -11.04
N VAL A 147 -4.06 -6.68 -9.86
CA VAL A 147 -2.61 -6.82 -9.64
C VAL A 147 -2.17 -8.26 -9.92
N ILE A 148 -2.98 -9.22 -9.46
CA ILE A 148 -2.88 -10.64 -9.77
C ILE A 148 -4.19 -11.05 -10.46
N ASP A 149 -4.13 -12.08 -11.30
CA ASP A 149 -5.31 -12.67 -11.93
C ASP A 149 -6.39 -12.98 -10.86
N PRO A 150 -7.60 -12.39 -10.97
CA PRO A 150 -8.68 -12.59 -10.01
C PRO A 150 -8.99 -14.06 -9.72
N GLN A 151 -8.87 -14.95 -10.71
CA GLN A 151 -9.11 -16.39 -10.51
C GLN A 151 -8.11 -17.00 -9.51
N ARG A 152 -6.82 -16.63 -9.63
CA ARG A 152 -5.77 -17.09 -8.71
C ARG A 152 -5.98 -16.56 -7.29
N VAL A 153 -6.44 -15.32 -7.17
CA VAL A 153 -6.75 -14.74 -5.86
C VAL A 153 -7.96 -15.45 -5.24
N ASP A 154 -9.00 -15.70 -6.02
CA ASP A 154 -10.22 -16.40 -5.57
C ASP A 154 -9.91 -17.83 -5.08
N GLU A 155 -9.04 -18.57 -5.80
CA GLU A 155 -8.54 -19.88 -5.37
C GLU A 155 -7.92 -19.83 -3.97
N VAL A 156 -7.03 -18.86 -3.73
CA VAL A 156 -6.31 -18.72 -2.46
C VAL A 156 -7.24 -18.20 -1.35
N MET A 157 -8.15 -17.29 -1.65
CA MET A 157 -9.16 -16.84 -0.68
C MET A 157 -10.06 -17.99 -0.25
N HIS A 158 -10.52 -18.83 -1.17
CA HIS A 158 -11.34 -20.01 -0.86
C HIS A 158 -10.60 -20.98 0.08
N ILE A 159 -9.31 -21.23 -0.16
CA ILE A 159 -8.47 -22.05 0.72
C ILE A 159 -8.39 -21.44 2.13
N LEU A 160 -8.20 -20.13 2.24
CA LEU A 160 -8.17 -19.42 3.52
C LEU A 160 -9.51 -19.51 4.27
N PHE A 161 -10.65 -19.34 3.59
CA PHE A 161 -11.98 -19.46 4.21
C PHE A 161 -12.24 -20.87 4.73
N THR A 162 -11.93 -21.89 3.93
CA THR A 162 -12.11 -23.30 4.32
C THR A 162 -11.28 -23.62 5.57
N ARG A 163 -10.02 -23.15 5.62
CA ARG A 163 -9.13 -23.31 6.79
C ARG A 163 -9.65 -22.58 8.03
N GLN A 164 -10.26 -21.40 7.85
CA GLN A 164 -10.83 -20.64 8.96
C GLN A 164 -12.00 -21.38 9.61
N SER A 165 -12.91 -21.94 8.82
CA SER A 165 -14.07 -22.70 9.32
C SER A 165 -13.65 -23.92 10.14
N GLN A 166 -12.54 -24.57 9.77
CA GLN A 166 -11.98 -25.71 10.50
C GLN A 166 -11.31 -25.30 11.83
N ALA A 167 -10.75 -24.09 11.92
CA ALA A 167 -10.07 -23.60 13.12
C ALA A 167 -11.01 -23.09 14.22
N THR A 168 -12.26 -22.75 13.87
CA THR A 168 -13.26 -22.23 14.81
C THR A 168 -14.09 -23.31 15.51
N ASP A 169 -13.88 -24.59 15.21
CA ASP A 169 -14.58 -25.70 15.86
C ASP A 169 -13.87 -26.10 17.17
N PRO A 170 -14.45 -25.85 18.35
CA PRO A 170 -13.79 -26.04 19.65
C PRO A 170 -13.62 -27.51 20.07
N SER A 171 -14.09 -28.46 19.26
CA SER A 171 -14.15 -29.89 19.58
C SER A 171 -12.82 -30.66 19.50
N SER A 172 -11.73 -30.04 19.03
CA SER A 172 -10.41 -30.69 18.89
C SER A 172 -9.44 -30.49 20.08
N ALA A 173 -9.82 -29.75 21.12
CA ALA A 173 -8.95 -29.48 22.28
C ALA A 173 -9.39 -30.30 23.50
N ALA A 174 -9.06 -31.60 23.53
CA ALA A 174 -9.13 -32.39 24.75
C ALA A 174 -7.94 -32.06 25.67
N PRO A 175 -8.13 -31.76 26.97
CA PRO A 175 -7.02 -31.55 27.89
C PRO A 175 -6.49 -32.89 28.42
N PRO A 176 -5.17 -33.14 28.46
CA PRO A 176 -4.64 -34.24 29.24
C PRO A 176 -4.55 -33.83 30.72
N SER A 177 -5.32 -34.52 31.55
CA SER A 177 -5.22 -34.52 33.02
C SER A 177 -3.96 -35.25 33.50
N SER A 178 -3.17 -34.65 34.43
CA SER A 178 -2.80 -35.23 35.75
C SER A 178 -1.48 -34.70 36.37
N SER A 179 -1.59 -34.21 37.62
CA SER A 179 -0.73 -34.41 38.82
C SER A 179 0.74 -33.89 38.95
N SER A 180 0.89 -32.86 39.80
CA SER A 180 1.80 -32.66 40.97
C SER A 180 3.27 -33.16 41.05
N SER A 181 4.15 -32.19 41.36
CA SER A 181 5.21 -32.14 42.42
C SER A 181 6.72 -32.42 42.14
N SER A 182 7.53 -31.41 42.52
CA SER A 182 8.88 -31.39 43.16
C SER A 182 10.21 -31.69 42.42
N SER A 183 10.99 -30.61 42.25
CA SER A 183 12.44 -30.37 42.58
C SER A 183 13.58 -31.32 42.14
N THR A 184 14.58 -30.72 41.44
CA THR A 184 16.06 -30.72 41.71
C THR A 184 16.96 -31.00 40.49
N THR A 185 17.84 -30.03 40.18
CA THR A 185 19.16 -30.04 39.49
C THR A 185 19.42 -30.75 38.14
N ILE A 186 19.96 -29.92 37.22
CA ILE A 186 21.07 -30.13 36.26
C ILE A 186 20.85 -31.05 35.03
N HIS A 187 21.34 -30.52 33.90
CA HIS A 187 21.75 -31.12 32.62
C HIS A 187 20.84 -30.90 31.39
N VAL A 188 21.48 -30.38 30.33
CA VAL A 188 21.02 -30.05 28.97
C VAL A 188 20.13 -31.16 28.36
N PRO A 189 19.03 -30.84 27.65
CA PRO A 189 18.99 -31.11 26.20
C PRO A 189 18.04 -30.27 25.33
N SER A 190 18.25 -30.46 24.02
CA SER A 190 17.38 -30.15 22.87
C SER A 190 15.92 -30.61 22.99
N ASN A 191 15.07 -29.92 22.22
CA ASN A 191 13.86 -30.39 21.52
C ASN A 191 12.47 -30.26 22.19
N HIS A 192 11.58 -29.65 21.38
CA HIS A 192 10.12 -29.74 21.32
C HIS A 192 9.34 -30.26 22.55
N LYS A 193 8.67 -29.33 23.26
CA LYS A 193 7.45 -29.65 24.03
C LYS A 193 6.40 -28.55 23.87
N GLY A 194 5.20 -28.96 23.46
CA GLY A 194 4.05 -28.11 23.21
C GLY A 194 3.53 -27.46 24.49
N GLY A 195 3.83 -26.17 24.64
CA GLY A 195 3.03 -25.25 25.42
C GLY A 195 2.33 -24.31 24.46
N ASP A 196 1.08 -23.97 24.75
CA ASP A 196 0.34 -22.90 24.07
C ASP A 196 1.28 -21.73 23.75
N THR A 197 1.55 -21.53 22.46
CA THR A 197 2.50 -20.57 21.91
C THR A 197 1.93 -19.15 22.01
N HIS A 198 1.72 -18.70 23.24
CA HIS A 198 1.48 -17.30 23.50
C HIS A 198 2.73 -16.52 23.05
N LEU A 199 2.56 -15.65 22.05
CA LEU A 199 3.63 -14.77 21.56
C LEU A 199 4.33 -14.08 22.74
N SER A 200 5.65 -13.89 22.63
CA SER A 200 6.39 -13.21 23.69
C SER A 200 5.80 -11.81 23.91
N ARG A 201 5.78 -11.32 25.16
CA ARG A 201 5.31 -9.96 25.48
C ARG A 201 5.99 -8.89 24.61
N GLY A 202 7.28 -9.07 24.31
CA GLY A 202 8.01 -8.18 23.41
C GLY A 202 7.53 -8.23 21.96
N GLU A 203 7.16 -9.41 21.46
CA GLU A 203 6.59 -9.58 20.12
C GLU A 203 5.18 -8.99 20.04
N ILE A 204 4.40 -9.10 21.11
CA ILE A 204 3.07 -8.49 21.20
C ILE A 204 3.17 -6.97 21.14
N PHE A 205 4.05 -6.34 21.94
CA PHE A 205 4.24 -4.89 21.86
C PHE A 205 4.76 -4.44 20.50
N LYS A 206 5.69 -5.20 19.91
CA LYS A 206 6.18 -4.93 18.56
C LYS A 206 5.02 -4.98 17.56
N ARG A 207 4.13 -5.98 17.66
CA ARG A 207 2.94 -6.10 16.81
C ARG A 207 2.03 -4.89 16.95
N ILE A 208 1.73 -4.48 18.18
CA ILE A 208 0.88 -3.32 18.47
C ILE A 208 1.46 -2.05 17.83
N GLU A 209 2.76 -1.81 17.99
CA GLU A 209 3.38 -0.61 17.41
C GLU A 209 3.41 -0.67 15.88
N GLU A 210 3.68 -1.83 15.29
CA GLU A 210 3.62 -2.01 13.83
C GLU A 210 2.20 -1.81 13.28
N ASP A 211 1.17 -2.28 13.99
CA ASP A 211 -0.22 -2.06 13.58
C ASP A 211 -0.67 -0.61 13.77
N ARG A 212 -0.20 0.06 14.82
CA ARG A 212 -0.37 1.50 15.00
C ARG A 212 0.25 2.27 13.84
N GLU A 213 1.47 1.90 13.44
CA GLU A 213 2.13 2.48 12.27
C GLU A 213 1.32 2.22 10.99
N ARG A 214 0.81 1.00 10.77
CA ARG A 214 -0.04 0.69 9.59
C ARG A 214 -1.30 1.55 9.54
N HIS A 215 -2.02 1.69 10.65
CA HIS A 215 -3.21 2.53 10.72
C HIS A 215 -2.88 4.01 10.50
N LYS A 216 -1.75 4.47 11.04
CA LYS A 216 -1.23 5.80 10.75
C LYS A 216 -1.05 5.98 9.24
N ARG A 217 -0.39 5.04 8.54
CA ARG A 217 -0.21 5.10 7.08
C ARG A 217 -1.53 5.13 6.31
N LEU A 218 -2.50 4.33 6.74
CA LEU A 218 -3.82 4.28 6.12
C LEU A 218 -4.51 5.65 6.21
N ARG A 219 -4.45 6.30 7.36
CA ARG A 219 -5.02 7.65 7.55
C ARG A 219 -4.24 8.73 6.79
N GLU A 220 -2.91 8.64 6.74
CA GLU A 220 -2.06 9.53 5.95
C GLU A 220 -2.37 9.48 4.44
N ARG A 221 -2.87 8.36 3.94
CA ARG A 221 -3.24 8.22 2.51
C ARG A 221 -4.70 8.58 2.24
N ARG A 222 -5.57 8.62 3.26
CA ARG A 222 -7.02 8.78 3.07
C ARG A 222 -7.40 10.16 2.52
N TRP A 223 -6.65 11.19 2.87
CA TRP A 223 -6.91 12.57 2.43
C TRP A 223 -6.20 12.94 1.12
N VAL A 224 -5.34 12.06 0.60
CA VAL A 224 -4.63 12.31 -0.67
C VAL A 224 -5.60 12.04 -1.82
N GLN A 225 -5.99 13.09 -2.54
CA GLN A 225 -6.77 12.95 -3.77
C GLN A 225 -5.85 12.46 -4.89
N ALA A 226 -6.16 11.30 -5.46
CA ALA A 226 -5.41 10.78 -6.58
C ALA A 226 -5.80 11.56 -7.85
N GLN A 227 -4.88 12.37 -8.37
CA GLN A 227 -5.01 12.90 -9.71
C GLN A 227 -4.83 11.73 -10.68
N ALA A 228 -5.93 11.26 -11.28
CA ALA A 228 -5.83 10.32 -12.38
C ALA A 228 -4.95 10.97 -13.45
N GLN A 229 -3.88 10.31 -13.88
CA GLN A 229 -3.23 10.69 -15.13
C GLN A 229 -4.33 10.73 -16.17
N ALA A 230 -4.66 11.92 -16.66
CA ALA A 230 -5.47 12.06 -17.85
C ALA A 230 -4.88 11.10 -18.88
N GLN A 231 -5.61 10.04 -19.21
CA GLN A 231 -5.38 9.36 -20.46
C GLN A 231 -5.60 10.43 -21.50
N ALA A 232 -4.52 11.05 -21.98
CA ALA A 232 -4.60 12.06 -23.02
C ALA A 232 -5.50 11.48 -24.11
N PRO A 233 -6.71 12.04 -24.34
CA PRO A 233 -7.51 11.60 -25.45
C PRO A 233 -6.68 11.86 -26.70
N PHE A 234 -6.52 10.83 -27.53
CA PHE A 234 -5.96 10.95 -28.87
C PHE A 234 -6.51 12.22 -29.55
N GLN A 235 -5.71 13.28 -29.63
CA GLN A 235 -6.05 14.44 -30.45
C GLN A 235 -5.84 14.06 -31.92
N PRO A 236 -6.85 14.17 -32.79
CA PRO A 236 -6.66 14.12 -34.22
C PRO A 236 -5.84 15.33 -34.66
N THR A 237 -4.74 15.08 -35.35
CA THR A 237 -3.84 16.10 -35.91
C THR A 237 -4.59 17.01 -36.89
N HIS A 238 -4.67 18.31 -36.59
CA HIS A 238 -4.87 19.36 -37.59
C HIS A 238 -3.54 20.09 -37.83
N PRO A 239 -3.11 20.31 -39.09
CA PRO A 239 -1.84 20.94 -39.38
C PRO A 239 -2.01 22.45 -39.56
N SER A 240 -1.44 23.26 -38.68
CA SER A 240 -1.19 24.68 -38.96
C SER A 240 0.03 25.23 -38.20
N SER A 241 1.04 25.59 -39.00
CA SER A 241 2.00 26.70 -38.87
C SER A 241 2.91 26.84 -37.64
N THR A 242 4.18 26.47 -37.88
CA THR A 242 5.40 27.30 -37.75
C THR A 242 5.58 28.18 -36.50
N SER A 243 6.42 27.72 -35.56
CA SER A 243 7.48 28.54 -34.94
C SER A 243 8.55 27.67 -34.25
N THR A 244 9.72 28.26 -34.10
CA THR A 244 11.09 27.74 -33.90
C THR A 244 11.39 27.05 -32.55
N PRO A 245 12.45 26.21 -32.45
CA PRO A 245 12.82 25.52 -31.21
C PRO A 245 13.75 26.38 -30.34
N SER A 246 13.37 26.59 -29.08
CA SER A 246 14.30 27.02 -28.03
C SER A 246 14.56 25.86 -27.06
N THR A 247 15.84 25.55 -26.93
CA THR A 247 16.42 24.50 -26.10
C THR A 247 16.34 24.87 -24.62
N SER A 248 15.59 24.10 -23.82
CA SER A 248 15.89 23.88 -22.39
C SER A 248 15.18 22.62 -21.90
N SER A 249 15.89 21.50 -21.98
CA SER A 249 15.47 20.22 -21.38
C SER A 249 15.60 20.30 -19.86
N GLN A 250 14.53 20.72 -19.19
CA GLN A 250 14.32 20.39 -17.78
C GLN A 250 13.22 19.32 -17.71
N VAL A 251 13.63 18.12 -17.32
CA VAL A 251 12.74 17.00 -17.03
C VAL A 251 11.97 17.36 -15.75
N PRO A 252 10.63 17.47 -15.76
CA PRO A 252 9.89 17.66 -14.52
C PRO A 252 9.98 16.36 -13.70
N SER A 253 10.57 16.45 -12.51
CA SER A 253 10.51 15.37 -11.53
C SER A 253 9.06 15.25 -11.05
N TYR A 254 8.31 14.31 -11.61
CA TYR A 254 6.90 14.09 -11.25
C TYR A 254 6.80 13.57 -9.81
N ASN A 255 6.18 14.34 -8.93
CA ASN A 255 5.84 13.92 -7.58
C ASN A 255 4.34 13.59 -7.55
N PRO A 256 3.94 12.31 -7.42
CA PRO A 256 2.53 11.90 -7.41
C PRO A 256 1.75 12.35 -6.16
N TYR A 257 2.37 13.16 -5.30
CA TYR A 257 1.80 13.75 -4.09
C TYR A 257 1.70 15.27 -4.14
N SER A 258 1.83 15.89 -5.33
CA SER A 258 1.64 17.33 -5.47
C SER A 258 0.16 17.68 -5.33
N LEU A 259 -0.19 18.52 -4.36
CA LEU A 259 -1.54 19.05 -4.27
C LEU A 259 -1.78 20.00 -5.43
N ALA A 260 -3.00 19.95 -5.98
CA ALA A 260 -3.45 20.77 -7.11
C ALA A 260 -3.16 22.27 -6.88
N SER A 261 -3.29 22.72 -5.64
CA SER A 261 -3.05 24.10 -5.18
C SER A 261 -1.63 24.62 -5.39
N PHE A 262 -0.65 23.76 -5.70
CA PHE A 262 0.75 24.13 -5.92
C PHE A 262 1.22 23.97 -7.38
N LEU A 263 0.32 23.64 -8.31
CA LEU A 263 0.67 23.57 -9.73
C LEU A 263 0.83 24.99 -10.31
N PRO A 264 1.89 25.25 -11.11
CA PRO A 264 2.04 26.53 -11.80
C PRO A 264 0.83 26.80 -12.71
N LEU A 265 0.33 28.04 -12.69
CA LEU A 265 -0.81 28.53 -13.47
C LEU A 265 -0.66 28.40 -15.01
N SER A 266 0.43 27.80 -15.51
CA SER A 266 0.67 27.59 -16.94
C SER A 266 -0.05 26.36 -17.52
N ASP A 267 -0.47 25.41 -16.68
CA ASP A 267 -1.12 24.16 -17.12
C ASP A 267 -2.62 24.17 -16.75
N THR A 268 -3.38 25.06 -17.39
CA THR A 268 -4.83 25.26 -17.17
C THR A 268 -5.66 23.97 -17.30
N GLU A 269 -5.35 23.11 -18.27
CA GLU A 269 -6.07 21.84 -18.44
C GLU A 269 -5.86 20.86 -17.27
N ASN A 270 -4.69 20.90 -16.63
CA ASN A 270 -4.39 20.03 -15.49
C ASN A 270 -4.93 20.60 -14.16
N THR A 271 -5.10 21.93 -14.07
CA THR A 271 -5.80 22.56 -12.94
C THR A 271 -7.30 22.29 -12.99
N ASP A 272 -7.91 22.34 -14.18
CA ASP A 272 -9.35 22.09 -14.34
C ASP A 272 -9.71 20.65 -13.94
N LEU A 273 -8.93 19.66 -14.40
CA LEU A 273 -9.12 18.26 -13.99
C LEU A 273 -8.96 18.05 -12.48
N ALA A 274 -8.05 18.80 -11.84
CA ALA A 274 -7.82 18.69 -10.41
C ALA A 274 -8.98 19.28 -9.59
N LEU A 275 -9.51 20.42 -10.02
CA LEU A 275 -10.68 21.05 -9.42
C LEU A 275 -11.93 20.19 -9.60
N ASP A 276 -12.11 19.55 -10.77
CA ASP A 276 -13.22 18.63 -11.02
C ASP A 276 -13.15 17.41 -10.08
N ILE A 277 -11.95 16.85 -9.88
CA ILE A 277 -11.75 15.74 -8.94
C ILE A 277 -12.01 16.18 -7.49
N GLU A 278 -11.56 17.37 -7.09
CA GLU A 278 -11.80 17.90 -5.76
C GLU A 278 -13.30 18.11 -5.50
N PHE A 279 -13.99 18.75 -6.44
CA PHE A 279 -15.42 19.01 -6.37
C PHE A 279 -16.24 17.72 -6.30
N GLU A 280 -16.01 16.75 -7.18
CA GLU A 280 -16.75 15.47 -7.16
C GLU A 280 -16.53 14.72 -5.84
N ASN A 281 -15.30 14.72 -5.31
CA ASN A 281 -15.01 14.10 -4.02
C ASN A 281 -15.71 14.82 -2.85
N GLU A 282 -15.69 16.15 -2.82
CA GLU A 282 -16.38 16.95 -1.80
C GLU A 282 -17.89 16.76 -1.89
N TRP A 283 -18.43 16.72 -3.10
CA TRP A 283 -19.85 16.51 -3.36
C TRP A 283 -20.31 15.13 -2.88
N GLU A 284 -19.58 14.06 -3.21
CA GLU A 284 -19.88 12.71 -2.73
C GLU A 284 -19.73 12.57 -1.20
N ALA A 285 -18.79 13.31 -0.60
CA ALA A 285 -18.54 13.31 0.84
C ALA A 285 -19.41 14.30 1.62
N THR A 286 -20.23 15.11 0.95
CA THR A 286 -21.08 16.10 1.59
C THR A 286 -22.08 15.41 2.52
N SER A 287 -22.05 15.76 3.80
CA SER A 287 -23.00 15.31 4.79
C SER A 287 -24.10 16.35 5.02
N GLU A 288 -25.21 15.92 5.60
CA GLU A 288 -26.25 16.85 6.06
C GLU A 288 -25.71 17.80 7.14
N TRP A 289 -26.19 19.04 7.10
CA TRP A 289 -25.90 20.06 8.10
C TRP A 289 -26.34 19.60 9.49
N ASN A 290 -25.46 19.69 10.48
CA ASN A 290 -25.67 19.19 11.83
C ASN A 290 -25.33 20.23 12.92
N GLU A 291 -25.35 19.80 14.17
CA GLU A 291 -25.11 20.66 15.35
C GLU A 291 -23.68 21.21 15.39
N ASP A 292 -22.68 20.41 15.00
CA ASP A 292 -21.27 20.82 14.95
C ASP A 292 -21.08 21.94 13.92
N ASP A 293 -21.82 21.92 12.81
CA ASP A 293 -21.78 22.98 11.78
C ASP A 293 -22.38 24.30 12.31
N VAL A 294 -23.47 24.22 13.10
CA VAL A 294 -24.05 25.40 13.78
C VAL A 294 -23.06 25.97 14.80
N GLU A 295 -22.42 25.11 15.59
CA GLU A 295 -21.40 25.51 16.57
C GLU A 295 -20.21 26.19 15.88
N ALA A 296 -19.70 25.62 14.78
CA ALA A 296 -18.60 26.19 14.02
C ALA A 296 -18.93 27.58 13.45
N VAL A 297 -20.14 27.77 12.91
CA VAL A 297 -20.58 29.09 12.40
C VAL A 297 -20.73 30.11 13.54
N VAL A 298 -21.23 29.69 14.70
CA VAL A 298 -21.35 30.57 15.86
C VAL A 298 -19.97 30.98 16.38
N GLU A 299 -19.04 30.02 16.52
CA GLU A 299 -17.66 30.28 16.93
C GLU A 299 -16.98 31.26 15.96
N GLU A 300 -17.11 31.04 14.64
CA GLU A 300 -16.53 31.93 13.63
C GLU A 300 -17.13 33.34 13.72
N LYS A 301 -18.46 33.45 13.86
CA LYS A 301 -19.15 34.73 14.03
C LYS A 301 -18.66 35.49 15.27
N GLU A 302 -18.44 34.79 16.38
CA GLU A 302 -17.94 35.39 17.62
C GLU A 302 -16.50 35.91 17.48
N LEU A 303 -15.66 35.19 16.75
CA LEU A 303 -14.29 35.62 16.43
C LEU A 303 -14.27 36.85 15.50
N CYS A 304 -15.15 36.90 14.50
CA CYS A 304 -15.24 38.02 13.56
C CYS A 304 -15.90 39.27 14.16
N PHE A 305 -16.86 39.10 15.08
CA PHE A 305 -17.64 40.20 15.65
C PHE A 305 -17.61 40.20 17.19
N PRO A 306 -16.43 40.36 17.82
CA PRO A 306 -16.27 40.26 19.27
C PRO A 306 -17.03 41.35 20.05
N TYR A 307 -17.39 42.46 19.40
CA TYR A 307 -18.18 43.54 20.01
C TYR A 307 -19.66 43.19 20.19
N LEU A 308 -20.20 42.23 19.43
CA LEU A 308 -21.58 41.75 19.61
C LEU A 308 -21.72 40.90 20.89
N ARG A 309 -20.62 40.30 21.37
CA ARG A 309 -20.56 39.58 22.64
C ARG A 309 -20.94 40.47 23.83
N LYS A 310 -20.49 41.73 23.80
CA LYS A 310 -20.64 42.66 24.93
C LYS A 310 -22.07 43.18 25.10
N LYS A 311 -22.93 43.04 24.08
CA LYS A 311 -24.33 43.49 24.12
C LYS A 311 -25.27 42.47 24.78
N GLY A 312 -24.83 41.23 24.99
CA GLY A 312 -25.65 40.14 25.54
C GLY A 312 -25.57 39.95 27.06
N GLU A 313 -24.50 40.43 27.70
CA GLU A 313 -24.26 40.27 29.14
C GLU A 313 -24.12 41.64 29.83
N GLY A 314 -25.22 42.40 29.90
CA GLY A 314 -25.40 43.40 30.97
C GLY A 314 -25.08 44.88 30.72
N GLU A 315 -25.32 45.45 29.55
CA GLU A 315 -25.38 46.92 29.40
C GLU A 315 -26.66 47.37 28.65
N GLU A 316 -27.72 47.63 29.42
CA GLU A 316 -28.66 48.70 29.07
C GLU A 316 -27.90 50.04 29.16
N GLY A 317 -27.59 50.64 28.00
CA GLY A 317 -27.24 52.06 27.92
C GLY A 317 -25.96 52.37 27.18
N GLY A 318 -26.10 52.85 25.93
CA GLY A 318 -25.00 53.50 25.20
C GLY A 318 -25.27 53.49 23.70
N GLY A 319 -25.57 54.67 23.14
CA GLY A 319 -26.14 54.87 21.81
C GLY A 319 -25.33 54.30 20.64
N GLU A 320 -26.06 53.92 19.60
CA GLU A 320 -25.53 53.69 18.26
C GLU A 320 -24.94 55.00 17.72
N GLU A 321 -23.62 55.05 17.51
CA GLU A 321 -23.05 56.04 16.59
C GLU A 321 -23.22 55.52 15.15
N PRO A 322 -23.89 56.28 14.26
CA PRO A 322 -23.98 55.89 12.86
C PRO A 322 -22.60 55.96 12.20
N MET A 323 -22.25 54.94 11.41
CA MET A 323 -21.05 54.96 10.58
C MET A 323 -21.09 56.16 9.63
N ASP A 324 -20.14 57.08 9.80
CA ASP A 324 -19.87 58.14 8.83
C ASP A 324 -19.20 57.50 7.60
N LEU A 325 -19.99 57.33 6.53
CA LEU A 325 -19.49 57.04 5.20
C LEU A 325 -19.33 58.36 4.45
N SER A 326 -18.18 59.00 4.71
CA SER A 326 -17.64 60.12 3.93
C SER A 326 -16.25 59.77 3.45
#